data_AF-A0A6H1Z7R6-F1
#
_entry.id   AF-A0A6H1Z7R6-F1
#
_cell.length_a   1.000
_cell.length_b   1.000
_cell.length_c   1.000
_cell.angle_alpha   90.00
_cell.angle_beta   90.00
_cell.angle_gamma   90.00
#
_symmetry.space_group_name_H-M   'P 1'
#
loop_
_entity.id
_entity.type
_entity.pdbx_description
1 polymer ?
#
loop_
_entity_poly.entity_id
_entity_poly.type
_entity_poly.pdbx_seq_one_letter_code
_entity_poly.pdbx_strand_id
1 'polypeptide(L)' 'MEEDKNAIKLPEKSIEKLKVLFGEKQIAEGKLGIYLQAVMDTLGLEGKWNLDTSTWTFNRLPEPEAEK' A
#
# COMPACT_ATOMS: atom_id res chain seq x y z
N MET A 1 -27.63 -22.13 -0.10
CA MET A 1 -26.19 -21.83 -0.09
C MET A 1 -25.54 -22.82 0.85
N GLU A 2 -24.81 -23.81 0.32
CA GLU A 2 -24.02 -24.70 1.17
C GLU A 2 -22.84 -23.90 1.74
N GLU A 3 -22.75 -23.77 3.06
CA GLU A 3 -21.54 -23.27 3.72
C GLU A 3 -20.40 -24.26 3.46
N ASP A 4 -19.27 -23.74 2.98
CA ASP A 4 -18.08 -24.52 2.65
C ASP A 4 -17.54 -25.20 3.92
N LYS A 5 -17.53 -26.54 3.95
CA LYS A 5 -17.22 -27.34 5.15
C LYS A 5 -15.78 -27.17 5.63
N ASN A 6 -14.91 -26.52 4.84
CA ASN A 6 -13.54 -26.22 5.20
C ASN A 6 -13.33 -24.77 5.70
N ALA A 7 -14.39 -23.97 5.83
CA ALA A 7 -14.27 -22.59 6.27
C ALA A 7 -14.13 -22.49 7.80
N ILE A 8 -13.04 -21.85 8.26
CA ILE A 8 -12.86 -21.48 9.66
C ILE A 8 -13.47 -20.10 9.90
N LYS A 9 -14.43 -19.99 10.81
CA LYS A 9 -14.99 -18.70 11.24
C LYS A 9 -14.01 -17.98 12.16
N LEU A 10 -13.61 -16.77 11.80
CA LEU A 10 -12.76 -15.93 12.63
C LEU A 10 -13.57 -15.34 13.80
N PRO A 11 -13.00 -15.29 15.02
CA PRO A 11 -13.62 -14.58 16.12
C PRO A 11 -13.77 -13.07 15.81
N GLU A 12 -14.87 -12.47 16.24
CA GLU A 12 -15.15 -11.03 16.00
C GLU A 12 -14.01 -10.12 16.49
N LYS A 13 -13.46 -10.40 17.68
CA LYS A 13 -12.32 -9.66 18.24
C LYS A 13 -11.08 -9.72 17.33
N SER A 14 -10.86 -10.84 16.65
CA SER A 14 -9.75 -10.98 15.70
C SER A 14 -10.01 -10.17 14.43
N ILE A 15 -11.26 -10.12 13.95
CA ILE A 15 -11.65 -9.31 12.80
C ILE A 15 -11.46 -7.81 13.11
N GLU A 16 -11.88 -7.34 14.29
CA GLU A 16 -11.67 -5.95 14.72
C GLU A 16 -10.18 -5.60 14.78
N LYS A 17 -9.37 -6.49 15.38
CA LYS A 17 -7.92 -6.28 15.46
C LYS A 17 -7.28 -6.25 14.07
N LEU A 18 -7.71 -7.10 13.14
CA LEU A 18 -7.25 -7.07 11.76
C LEU A 18 -7.57 -5.74 11.09
N LYS A 19 -8.79 -5.20 11.26
CA LYS A 19 -9.16 -3.88 10.72
C LYS A 19 -8.24 -2.76 11.23
N VAL A 20 -7.90 -2.77 12.52
CA VAL A 20 -6.96 -1.80 13.10
C VAL A 20 -5.58 -1.95 12.47
N LEU A 21 -5.05 -3.18 12.40
CA LEU A 21 -3.75 -3.46 11.80
C LEU A 21 -3.68 -3.06 10.32
N PHE A 22 -4.76 -3.25 9.56
CA PHE A 22 -4.84 -2.79 8.17
C PHE A 22 -4.81 -1.26 8.07
N GLY A 23 -5.48 -0.54 8.97
CA GLY A 23 -5.42 0.92 9.05
C GLY A 23 -4.01 1.42 9.39
N GLU A 24 -3.36 0.82 10.38
CA GLU A 24 -1.98 1.14 10.76
C GLU A 24 -1.00 0.87 9.61
N LYS A 25 -1.17 -0.25 8.89
CA LYS A 25 -0.39 -0.57 7.69
C LYS A 25 -0.52 0.52 6.63
N GLN A 26 -1.74 0.93 6.29
CA GLN A 26 -1.97 1.99 5.28
C GLN A 26 -1.31 3.31 5.68
N ILE A 27 -1.37 3.69 6.96
CA ILE A 27 -0.71 4.90 7.47
C ILE A 27 0.82 4.77 7.33
N ALA A 28 1.39 3.61 7.68
CA ALA A 28 2.82 3.36 7.56
C ALA A 28 3.29 3.39 6.10
N GLU A 29 2.56 2.76 5.19
CA GLU A 29 2.84 2.78 3.75
C GLU A 29 2.76 4.21 3.18
N GLY A 30 1.77 5.00 3.59
CA GLY A 30 1.66 6.41 3.20
C GLY A 30 2.86 7.24 3.65
N LYS A 31 3.33 7.07 4.90
CA LYS A 31 4.55 7.74 5.40
C LYS A 31 5.78 7.32 4.62
N LEU A 32 5.92 6.03 4.33
CA LEU A 32 7.02 5.49 3.54
C LEU A 32 7.07 6.11 2.14
N GLY A 33 5.90 6.27 1.49
CA GLY A 33 5.79 6.93 0.19
C GLY A 33 6.28 8.39 0.20
N ILE A 34 6.00 9.15 1.26
CA ILE A 34 6.50 10.53 1.42
C ILE A 34 8.03 10.54 1.53
N TYR A 35 8.61 9.70 2.40
CA TYR A 35 10.06 9.63 2.55
C TYR A 35 10.75 9.20 1.26
N LEU A 36 10.15 8.25 0.54
CA LEU A 36 10.64 7.79 -0.74
C LEU A 36 10.67 8.91 -1.78
N GLN A 37 9.58 9.67 -1.93
CA GLN A 37 9.55 10.80 -2.86
C GLN A 37 10.65 11.82 -2.51
N ALA A 38 10.82 12.14 -1.22
CA ALA A 38 11.87 13.06 -0.77
C ALA A 38 13.29 12.55 -1.10
N VAL A 39 13.54 11.25 -0.98
CA VAL A 39 14.83 10.64 -1.37
C VAL A 39 15.05 10.75 -2.89
N MET A 40 14.04 10.42 -3.70
CA MET A 40 14.15 10.51 -5.16
C MET A 40 14.36 11.96 -5.63
N ASP A 41 13.65 12.91 -5.03
CA ASP A 41 13.82 14.35 -5.29
C ASP A 41 15.25 14.81 -4.93
N THR A 42 15.78 14.35 -3.79
CA THR A 42 17.16 14.65 -3.35
C THR A 42 18.21 14.07 -4.30
N LEU A 43 17.93 12.92 -4.91
CA LEU A 43 18.78 12.30 -5.92
C LEU A 43 18.63 12.94 -7.32
N GLY A 44 17.74 13.93 -7.48
CA GLY A 44 17.47 14.57 -8.77
C GLY A 44 16.69 13.69 -9.74
N LEU A 45 16.02 12.64 -9.24
CA LEU A 45 15.23 11.73 -10.06
C LEU A 45 13.82 12.30 -10.26
N GLU A 46 13.66 13.09 -11.30
CA GLU A 46 12.38 13.74 -11.64
C GLU A 46 11.23 12.73 -11.82
N GLY A 47 10.04 13.12 -11.37
CA GLY A 47 8.80 12.36 -11.54
C GLY A 47 8.17 11.94 -10.22
N LYS A 48 7.01 11.28 -10.32
CA LYS A 48 6.33 10.68 -9.17
C LYS A 48 6.80 9.24 -9.01
N TRP A 49 7.19 8.87 -7.80
CA TRP A 49 7.71 7.54 -7.51
C TRP A 49 6.81 6.80 -6.52
N ASN A 50 6.74 5.48 -6.67
CA ASN A 50 6.04 4.59 -5.76
C ASN A 50 6.95 3.41 -5.37
N LEU A 51 6.78 2.90 -4.14
CA LEU A 51 7.35 1.62 -3.74
C LEU A 51 6.32 0.51 -3.94
N ASP A 52 6.66 -0.50 -4.72
CA ASP A 52 5.97 -1.78 -4.61
C ASP A 52 6.54 -2.54 -3.40
N THR A 53 5.77 -2.65 -2.32
CA THR A 53 6.17 -3.33 -1.08
C THR A 53 6.11 -4.85 -1.18
N SER A 54 5.56 -5.40 -2.26
CA SER A 54 5.55 -6.84 -2.53
C SER A 54 6.87 -7.31 -3.15
N THR A 55 7.46 -6.47 -4.01
CA THR A 55 8.72 -6.75 -4.72
C THR A 55 9.90 -5.90 -4.25
N TRP A 56 9.66 -4.92 -3.37
CA TRP A 56 10.64 -3.93 -2.93
C TRP A 56 11.30 -3.16 -4.08
N THR A 57 10.50 -2.76 -5.07
CA THR A 57 10.99 -2.02 -6.25
C THR A 57 10.44 -0.61 -6.31
N PHE A 58 11.32 0.33 -6.69
CA PHE A 58 10.96 1.71 -6.96
C PHE A 58 10.46 1.84 -8.39
N ASN A 59 9.21 2.22 -8.55
CA ASN A 59 8.58 2.37 -9.86
C ASN A 59 8.20 3.84 -10.07
N ARG A 60 8.61 4.40 -11.21
CA ARG A 60 8.14 5.71 -11.64
C ARG A 60 6.68 5.55 -12.09
N LEU A 61 5.79 6.37 -11.54
CA LEU A 61 4.39 6.39 -11.93
C LEU A 61 4.27 7.01 -13.33
N PRO A 62 3.44 6.45 -14.21
CA PRO A 62 3.18 7.06 -15.51
C PRO A 62 2.62 8.46 -15.31
N GLU A 63 3.09 9.41 -16.11
CA GLU A 63 2.50 10.74 -16.13
C GLU A 63 1.06 10.61 -16.64
N PRO A 64 0.05 11.17 -15.93
CA PRO A 64 -1.30 11.21 -16.48
C PRO A 64 -1.24 11.95 -17.80
N GLU A 65 -1.68 11.31 -18.89
CA GLU A 65 -1.84 11.98 -20.18
C GLU A 65 -2.69 13.22 -19.94
N ALA A 66 -2.14 14.40 -20.25
CA ALA A 66 -2.88 15.63 -20.16
C ALA A 66 -4.16 15.49 -21.01
N GLU A 67 -5.33 15.51 -20.37
CA GLU A 67 -6.61 15.58 -21.06
C GLU A 67 -6.55 16.78 -22.02
N LYS A 68 -6.56 16.49 -23.33
CA LYS A 68 -6.55 17.49 -24.40
C LYS A 68 -7.90 18.17 -24.53
#